data_AF-A0A3F3MPU7-F1
#
_entry.id   AF-A0A3F3MPU7-F1
#
_cell.length_a   1.000
_cell.length_b   1.000
_cell.length_c   1.000
_cell.angle_alpha   90.00
_cell.angle_beta   90.00
_cell.angle_gamma   90.00
#
_symmetry.space_group_name_H-M   'P 1'
#
loop_
_entity.id
_entity.type
_entity.pdbx_description
1 polymer ?
#
loop_
_entity_poly.entity_id
_entity_poly.type
_entity_poly.pdbx_seq_one_letter_code
_entity_poly.pdbx_strand_id
1 'polypeptide(L)' 'MKNSVHLPFYNEFMDIFTNYEIKNWQAKHFWEKMIIGKKSKTKQHRRLMYVGLRVLVRCKYLEVDVSESTS' A
#
# COMPACT_ATOMS: atom_id res chain seq x y z
N MET A 1 3.62 26.33 -4.34
CA MET A 1 2.99 25.24 -5.12
C MET A 1 2.41 24.22 -4.14
N LYS A 2 1.11 23.94 -4.18
CA LYS A 2 0.53 22.83 -3.39
C LYS A 2 1.09 21.53 -3.97
N ASN A 3 1.98 20.86 -3.26
CA ASN A 3 2.48 19.54 -3.64
C ASN A 3 1.32 18.54 -3.53
N SER A 4 0.57 18.35 -4.62
CA SER A 4 -0.48 17.34 -4.68
C SER A 4 0.17 15.96 -4.52
N VAL A 5 -0.06 15.34 -3.37
CA VAL A 5 0.42 13.99 -3.12
C VAL A 5 -0.46 13.03 -3.92
N HIS A 6 0.07 12.49 -5.01
CA HIS A 6 -0.61 11.46 -5.79
C HIS A 6 -0.43 10.10 -5.10
N LEU A 7 -1.55 9.46 -4.72
CA LEU A 7 -1.58 8.10 -4.19
C LEU A 7 -1.96 7.13 -5.32
N PRO A 8 -1.01 6.33 -5.87
CA PRO A 8 -1.34 5.25 -6.78
C PRO A 8 -2.25 4.22 -6.09
N PHE A 9 -3.14 3.59 -6.84
CA PHE A 9 -4.11 2.61 -6.33
C PHE A 9 -4.98 3.15 -5.18
N TYR A 10 -5.39 4.42 -5.27
CA TYR A 10 -6.21 5.07 -4.23
C TYR A 10 -7.44 4.22 -3.88
N ASN A 11 -8.24 3.83 -4.88
CA ASN A 11 -9.46 3.06 -4.66
C ASN A 11 -9.14 1.72 -3.99
N GLU A 12 -8.12 1.00 -4.46
CA GLU A 12 -7.77 -0.30 -3.90
C GLU A 12 -7.24 -0.18 -2.45
N PHE A 13 -6.52 0.89 -2.10
CA PHE A 13 -6.14 1.13 -0.71
C PHE A 13 -7.36 1.47 0.16
N MET A 14 -8.29 2.30 -0.33
CA MET A 14 -9.52 2.61 0.40
C MET A 14 -10.38 1.37 0.63
N ASP A 15 -10.49 0.51 -0.38
CA ASP A 15 -11.19 -0.77 -0.26
C ASP A 15 -10.52 -1.64 0.80
N ILE A 16 -9.19 -1.70 0.83
CA ILE A 16 -8.48 -2.47 1.86
C ILE A 16 -8.74 -1.89 3.25
N PHE A 17 -8.63 -0.56 3.42
CA PHE A 17 -8.85 0.11 4.71
C PHE A 17 -10.28 -0.02 5.22
N THR A 18 -11.26 -0.10 4.32
CA THR A 18 -12.67 -0.27 4.68
C THR A 18 -12.99 -1.71 5.07
N ASN A 19 -12.33 -2.69 4.44
CA ASN A 19 -12.73 -4.11 4.56
C ASN A 19 -11.80 -4.96 5.43
N TYR A 20 -10.63 -4.47 5.82
CA TYR A 20 -9.65 -5.25 6.58
C TYR A 20 -9.06 -4.45 7.75
N GLU A 21 -8.87 -5.12 8.88
CA GLU A 21 -8.05 -4.61 9.97
C GLU A 21 -6.56 -4.83 9.63
N ILE A 22 -5.80 -3.73 9.60
CA ILE A 22 -4.38 -3.74 9.26
C ILE A 22 -3.55 -3.69 10.54
N LYS A 23 -3.10 -4.87 10.99
CA LYS A 23 -2.16 -5.03 12.11
C LYS A 23 -1.02 -5.95 11.68
N ASN A 24 0.22 -5.47 11.78
CA ASN A 24 1.43 -6.21 11.41
C ASN A 24 1.44 -6.70 9.94
N TRP A 25 0.80 -5.92 9.05
CA TRP A 25 0.78 -6.27 7.64
C TRP A 25 2.12 -5.97 6.96
N GLN A 26 2.71 -7.00 6.37
CA GLN A 26 3.77 -6.87 5.38
C GLN A 26 3.24 -6.37 4.03
N ALA A 27 4.10 -5.74 3.23
CA ALA A 27 3.76 -5.27 1.87
C ALA A 27 3.19 -6.38 0.95
N LYS A 28 3.52 -7.65 1.21
CA LYS A 28 2.96 -8.79 0.47
C LYS A 28 1.44 -8.93 0.67
N HIS A 29 0.92 -8.66 1.87
CA HIS A 29 -0.51 -8.76 2.15
C HIS A 29 -1.30 -7.71 1.38
N PHE A 30 -0.78 -6.48 1.31
CA PHE A 30 -1.35 -5.43 0.45
C PHE A 30 -1.36 -5.88 -1.02
N TRP A 31 -0.23 -6.39 -1.50
CA TRP A 31 -0.12 -6.88 -2.88
C TRP A 31 -1.14 -7.96 -3.19
N GLU A 32 -1.26 -8.97 -2.31
CA GLU A 32 -2.22 -10.06 -2.45
C GLU A 32 -3.65 -9.55 -2.53
N LYS A 33 -4.06 -8.63 -1.63
CA LYS A 33 -5.43 -8.09 -1.65
C LYS A 33 -5.72 -7.21 -2.86
N MET A 34 -4.74 -6.44 -3.35
CA MET A 34 -4.91 -5.56 -4.52
C MET A 34 -5.05 -6.31 -5.85
N ILE A 35 -4.50 -7.52 -5.95
CA ILE A 35 -4.50 -8.30 -7.21
C ILE A 35 -5.59 -9.37 -7.25
N ILE A 36 -6.36 -9.59 -6.17
CA ILE A 36 -7.50 -10.52 -6.20
C ILE A 36 -8.45 -10.07 -7.32
N GLY A 37 -8.67 -10.96 -8.29
CA GLY A 37 -9.52 -10.70 -9.46
C GLY A 37 -8.85 -10.00 -10.65
N LYS A 38 -7.58 -9.57 -10.55
CA LYS A 38 -6.87 -8.89 -11.65
C LYS A 38 -5.89 -9.83 -12.37
N LYS A 39 -5.99 -9.90 -13.71
CA LYS A 39 -5.08 -10.70 -14.57
C LYS A 39 -3.66 -10.12 -14.68
N SER A 40 -3.48 -8.84 -14.35
CA SER A 40 -2.24 -8.09 -14.52
C SER A 40 -1.38 -8.12 -13.26
N LYS A 41 -0.35 -8.97 -13.24
CA LYS A 41 0.70 -9.02 -12.19
C LYS A 41 2.01 -8.39 -12.68
N THR A 42 1.95 -7.20 -13.29
CA THR A 42 3.17 -6.62 -13.87
C THR A 42 4.10 -6.04 -12.80
N LYS A 43 5.41 -6.07 -13.08
CA LYS A 43 6.45 -5.44 -12.24
C LYS A 43 6.17 -3.96 -11.97
N GLN A 44 5.54 -3.27 -12.92
CA GLN A 44 5.14 -1.87 -12.77
C GLN A 44 4.07 -1.68 -11.69
N HIS A 45 3.04 -2.53 -11.66
CA HIS A 45 2.00 -2.47 -10.63
C HIS A 45 2.60 -2.70 -9.24
N ARG A 46 3.49 -3.68 -9.11
CA ARG A 46 4.17 -3.94 -7.83
C ARG A 46 4.98 -2.72 -7.37
N ARG A 47 5.72 -2.05 -8.28
CA ARG A 47 6.45 -0.82 -7.97
C ARG A 47 5.51 0.31 -7.52
N LEU A 48 4.39 0.50 -8.20
CA LEU A 48 3.38 1.51 -7.86
C LEU A 48 2.74 1.23 -6.50
N MET A 49 2.51 -0.03 -6.14
CA MET A 49 2.00 -0.42 -4.82
C MET A 49 2.98 0.00 -3.72
N TYR A 50 4.28 -0.26 -3.89
CA TYR A 50 5.30 0.22 -2.93
C TYR A 50 5.42 1.76 -2.88
N VAL A 51 5.18 2.47 -4.00
CA VAL A 51 5.09 3.95 -3.97
C VAL A 51 3.89 4.39 -3.14
N GLY A 52 2.73 3.76 -3.32
CA GLY A 52 1.53 4.03 -2.53
C GLY A 52 1.73 3.80 -1.04
N LEU A 53 2.34 2.67 -0.65
CA LEU A 53 2.69 2.42 0.76
C LEU A 53 3.59 3.50 1.35
N ARG A 54 4.61 3.96 0.62
CA ARG A 54 5.49 5.05 1.08
C ARG A 54 4.72 6.37 1.24
N VAL A 55 3.78 6.66 0.35
CA VAL A 55 2.90 7.83 0.46
C VAL A 55 2.04 7.74 1.72
N LEU A 56 1.41 6.58 1.96
CA LEU A 56 0.56 6.35 3.12
C LEU A 56 1.33 6.48 4.44
N VAL A 57 2.56 5.96 4.50
CA VAL A 57 3.45 6.14 5.66
C VAL A 57 3.82 7.61 5.85
N ARG A 58 4.22 8.30 4.78
CA ARG A 58 4.56 9.74 4.84
C ARG A 58 3.37 10.58 5.31
N CYS A 59 2.16 10.22 4.90
CA CYS A 59 0.92 10.89 5.26
C CYS A 59 0.30 10.39 6.57
N LYS A 60 0.99 9.52 7.32
CA LYS A 60 0.55 9.00 8.63
C LYS A 60 -0.75 8.18 8.62
N TYR A 61 -1.09 7.59 7.47
CA TYR A 61 -2.16 6.58 7.36
C TYR A 61 -1.67 5.17 7.69
N LEU A 62 -0.36 4.93 7.56
CA LEU A 62 0.29 3.69 7.97
C LEU A 62 1.54 4.03 8.79
N GLU A 63 1.91 3.10 9.66
CA GLU A 63 3.17 3.16 10.40
C GLU A 63 3.98 1.90 10.11
N VAL A 64 5.30 2.06 10.07
CA VAL A 64 6.22 0.94 9.93
C VAL A 64 6.68 0.57 11.32
N ASP A 65 6.43 -0.67 11.73
CA ASP A 65 7.02 -1.19 12.95
C ASP A 65 8.51 -1.45 12.70
N VAL A 66 9.35 -0.58 13.24
CA VAL A 66 10.81 -0.65 13.09
C VAL A 66 11.40 -1.75 13.98
N SER A 67 10.66 -2.24 14.97
CA SER A 67 11.12 -3.31 15.88
C SER A 67 11.12 -4.69 15.22
N GLU A 68 10.20 -4.92 14.27
CA GLU A 68 10.09 -6.17 13.50
C GLU A 68 10.63 -6.06 12.06
N SER A 69 11.06 -4.86 11.63
CA SER A 69 11.59 -4.64 10.29
C SER A 69 13.08 -5.01 10.23
N THR A 70 13.39 -6.28 9.96
CA THR A 70 14.76 -6.69 9.61
C THR A 70 15.21 -6.01 8.31
N SER A 71 16.36 -5.33 8.38
CA SER A 71 17.03 -4.66 7.25
C SER A 71 17.51 -5.63 6.18
#